data_AF-A0A7V3F598-F1
#
_entry.id   AF-A0A7V3F598-F1
#
_cell.length_a   1.000
_cell.length_b   1.000
_cell.length_c   1.000
_cell.angle_alpha   90.00
_cell.angle_beta   90.00
_cell.angle_gamma   90.00
#
_symmetry.space_group_name_H-M   'P 1'
#
loop_
_entity.id
_entity.type
_entity.pdbx_description
1 polymer ?
#
loop_
_entity_poly.entity_id
_entity_poly.type
_entity_poly.pdbx_seq_one_letter_code
_entity_poly.pdbx_strand_id
1 'polypeptide(L)'
;MQTRAGAQVKTDRRDAVQLARLMRSSDLTPAYVPQVEDDAMREWSRAREDPLRDPQAATFRLKACRRRADIRETGQATWGPAHLQWLSEAVCPTSGQQIVFQAYGRALNAPPNRARDSLEGTRTARPTVSTTERPWAPLRNREGRP
;
A
#
# COMPACT_ATOMS: atom_id res chain seq x y z
N MET A 1 8.00 -28.26 -29.99
CA MET A 1 7.33 -26.96 -30.21
C MET A 1 7.69 -26.04 -29.05
N GLN A 2 8.37 -24.92 -29.32
CA GLN A 2 8.69 -23.93 -28.30
C GLN A 2 7.40 -23.15 -27.94
N THR A 3 6.99 -23.19 -26.68
CA THR A 3 5.92 -22.34 -26.15
C THR A 3 6.52 -20.98 -25.80
N ARG A 4 5.96 -19.90 -26.37
CA ARG A 4 6.32 -18.51 -26.03
C ARG A 4 6.18 -18.29 -24.52
N ALA A 5 7.29 -18.01 -23.85
CA ALA A 5 7.27 -17.51 -22.48
C ALA A 5 6.51 -16.17 -22.45
N GLY A 6 5.40 -16.11 -21.71
CA GLY A 6 4.61 -14.89 -21.55
C GLY A 6 3.18 -14.93 -22.12
N ALA A 7 2.72 -16.03 -22.72
CA ALA A 7 1.30 -16.17 -23.01
C ALA A 7 0.53 -16.43 -21.71
N GLN A 8 -0.07 -15.38 -21.14
CA GLN A 8 -0.92 -15.48 -19.95
C GLN A 8 -2.15 -16.33 -20.32
N VAL A 9 -2.13 -17.60 -19.93
CA VAL A 9 -3.29 -18.47 -20.05
C VAL A 9 -4.30 -17.99 -19.03
N LYS A 10 -5.44 -17.44 -19.49
CA LYS A 10 -6.53 -17.03 -18.61
C LYS A 10 -7.11 -18.28 -17.95
N THR A 11 -6.84 -18.45 -16.66
CA THR A 11 -7.16 -19.67 -15.90
C THR A 11 -8.65 -19.77 -15.54
N ASP A 12 -9.42 -18.69 -15.70
CA ASP A 12 -10.82 -18.56 -15.28
C ASP A 12 -11.70 -19.77 -15.65
N ARG A 13 -11.57 -20.33 -16.87
CA ARG A 13 -12.37 -21.50 -17.29
C ARG A 13 -11.99 -22.78 -16.53
N ARG A 14 -10.70 -23.01 -16.30
CA ARG A 14 -10.22 -24.20 -15.56
C ARG A 14 -10.56 -24.07 -14.07
N ASP A 15 -10.38 -22.87 -13.52
CA ASP A 15 -10.70 -22.55 -12.12
C ASP A 15 -12.20 -22.67 -11.87
N ALA A 16 -13.05 -22.17 -12.77
CA ALA A 16 -14.51 -22.32 -12.66
C ALA A 16 -14.95 -23.79 -12.66
N VAL A 17 -14.34 -24.64 -13.50
CA VAL A 17 -14.64 -26.09 -13.52
C VAL A 17 -14.18 -26.76 -12.22
N GLN A 18 -13.05 -26.38 -11.66
CA GLN A 18 -12.58 -26.90 -10.37
C GLN A 18 -13.49 -26.43 -9.22
N LEU A 19 -13.86 -25.16 -9.18
CA LEU A 19 -14.81 -24.61 -8.20
C LEU A 19 -16.17 -25.30 -8.28
N ALA A 20 -16.71 -25.53 -9.49
CA ALA A 20 -17.97 -26.25 -9.67
C ALA A 20 -17.91 -27.71 -9.18
N ARG A 21 -16.75 -28.37 -9.32
CA ARG A 21 -16.54 -29.73 -8.78
C ARG A 21 -16.52 -29.71 -7.25
N LEU A 22 -15.76 -28.81 -6.65
CA LEU A 22 -15.68 -28.64 -5.18
C LEU A 22 -17.03 -28.25 -4.58
N MET A 23 -17.78 -27.40 -5.27
CA MET A 23 -19.14 -27.02 -4.86
C MET A 23 -20.10 -28.21 -4.94
N ARG A 24 -19.97 -29.07 -5.95
CA ARG A 24 -20.79 -30.29 -6.08
C ARG A 24 -20.46 -31.33 -5.01
N SER A 25 -19.18 -31.47 -4.62
CA SER A 25 -18.79 -32.40 -3.56
C SER A 25 -19.01 -31.85 -2.15
N SER A 26 -19.50 -30.61 -2.01
CA SER A 26 -19.62 -29.89 -0.75
C SER A 26 -18.29 -29.73 0.02
N ASP A 27 -17.15 -29.96 -0.65
CA ASP A 27 -15.80 -29.75 -0.11
C ASP A 27 -15.36 -28.29 -0.19
N LEU A 28 -16.21 -27.42 -0.76
CA LEU A 28 -15.96 -25.99 -0.83
C LEU A 28 -16.32 -25.32 0.51
N THR A 29 -15.30 -24.93 1.27
CA THR A 29 -15.49 -24.11 2.47
C THR A 29 -15.98 -22.72 2.08
N PRO A 30 -17.12 -22.24 2.62
CA PRO A 30 -17.58 -20.88 2.34
C PRO A 30 -16.55 -19.87 2.82
N ALA A 31 -16.19 -18.94 1.93
CA ALA A 31 -15.31 -17.84 2.28
C ALA A 31 -16.10 -16.79 3.05
N TYR A 32 -15.51 -16.28 4.13
CA TYR A 32 -16.05 -15.16 4.86
C TYR A 32 -15.98 -13.88 4.03
N VAL A 33 -17.11 -13.21 3.86
CA VAL A 33 -17.19 -11.89 3.24
C VAL A 33 -17.16 -10.84 4.35
N PRO A 34 -16.15 -9.95 4.38
CA PRO A 34 -16.08 -8.86 5.34
C PRO A 34 -17.37 -8.05 5.37
N GLN A 35 -17.81 -7.68 6.57
CA GLN A 35 -18.91 -6.73 6.71
C GLN A 35 -18.40 -5.30 6.53
N VAL A 36 -19.32 -4.34 6.43
CA VAL A 36 -18.98 -2.92 6.22
C VAL A 36 -18.01 -2.41 7.30
N GLU A 37 -18.16 -2.88 8.53
CA GLU A 37 -17.32 -2.51 9.67
C GLU A 37 -15.89 -3.06 9.55
N ASP A 38 -15.73 -4.26 8.98
CA ASP A 38 -14.41 -4.85 8.71
C ASP A 38 -13.67 -4.10 7.61
N ASP A 39 -14.39 -3.71 6.57
CA ASP A 39 -13.82 -2.90 5.49
C ASP A 39 -13.46 -1.50 5.98
N ALA A 40 -14.28 -0.89 6.83
CA ALA A 40 -13.98 0.39 7.47
C ALA A 40 -12.68 0.31 8.30
N MET A 41 -12.49 -0.75 9.09
CA MET A 41 -11.23 -0.95 9.80
C MET A 41 -10.03 -1.11 8.88
N ARG A 42 -10.16 -1.88 7.79
CA ARG A 42 -9.08 -2.05 6.82
C ARG A 42 -8.71 -0.71 6.20
N GLU A 43 -9.70 0.11 5.88
CA GLU A 43 -9.48 1.45 5.35
C GLU A 43 -8.78 2.36 6.36
N TRP A 44 -9.15 2.28 7.64
CA TRP A 44 -8.43 2.98 8.70
C TRP A 44 -6.98 2.53 8.83
N SER A 45 -6.70 1.23 8.64
CA SER A 45 -5.34 0.71 8.64
C SER A 45 -4.55 1.23 7.44
N ARG A 46 -5.14 1.21 6.24
CA ARG A 46 -4.52 1.75 5.02
C ARG A 46 -4.21 3.23 5.16
N ALA A 47 -5.18 4.03 5.61
CA ALA A 47 -5.02 5.47 5.80
C ALA A 47 -3.94 5.84 6.82
N ARG A 48 -3.62 4.94 7.78
CA ARG A 48 -2.48 5.10 8.70
C ARG A 48 -1.14 4.78 8.08
N GLU A 49 -1.11 3.85 7.12
CA GLU A 49 0.10 3.42 6.43
C GLU A 49 0.43 4.30 5.21
N ASP A 50 -0.56 4.87 4.53
CA ASP A 50 -0.36 5.68 3.32
C ASP A 50 0.66 6.82 3.50
N PRO A 51 0.62 7.62 4.59
CA PRO A 51 1.61 8.68 4.82
C PRO A 51 3.04 8.15 5.01
N LEU A 52 3.20 6.87 5.35
CA LEU A 52 4.52 6.23 5.47
C LEU A 52 5.05 5.79 4.09
N ARG A 53 4.17 5.52 3.13
CA ARG A 53 4.52 5.10 1.75
C ARG A 53 4.80 6.30 0.84
N ASP A 54 4.12 7.42 1.08
CA ASP A 54 4.27 8.66 0.33
C ASP A 54 5.70 9.21 0.23
N PRO A 55 6.51 9.32 1.31
CA PRO A 55 7.88 9.81 1.21
C PRO A 55 8.77 8.88 0.38
N GLN A 56 8.51 7.58 0.40
CA GLN A 56 9.22 6.61 -0.41
C GLN A 56 8.90 6.79 -1.90
N ALA A 57 7.62 6.97 -2.25
CA ALA A 57 7.19 7.28 -3.60
C ALA A 57 7.76 8.62 -4.09
N ALA A 58 7.73 9.66 -3.24
CA ALA A 58 8.31 10.97 -3.53
C ALA A 58 9.82 10.88 -3.79
N THR A 59 10.54 10.08 -3.00
CA THR A 59 11.97 9.79 -3.20
C THR A 59 12.25 9.19 -4.58
N PHE A 60 11.48 8.17 -4.99
CA PHE A 60 11.65 7.57 -6.32
C PHE A 60 11.37 8.56 -7.45
N ARG A 61 10.31 9.37 -7.31
CA ARG A 61 9.97 10.43 -8.28
C ARG A 61 11.07 11.48 -8.38
N LEU A 62 11.64 11.91 -7.25
CA LEU A 62 12.73 12.88 -7.20
C LEU A 62 14.00 12.32 -7.87
N LYS A 63 14.39 11.08 -7.56
CA LYS A 63 15.51 10.38 -8.23
C LYS A 63 15.31 10.32 -9.74
N ALA A 64 14.10 9.98 -10.20
CA ALA A 64 13.78 9.93 -11.61
C ALA A 64 13.83 11.32 -12.27
N CYS A 65 13.27 12.35 -11.64
CA CYS A 65 13.29 13.73 -12.13
C CYS A 65 14.72 14.22 -12.34
N ARG A 66 15.57 14.00 -11.34
CA ARG A 66 16.98 14.37 -11.34
C ARG A 66 17.76 13.67 -12.45
N ARG A 67 17.48 12.37 -12.67
CA ARG A 67 18.10 11.59 -13.75
C ARG A 67 17.71 12.10 -15.14
N ARG A 68 16.45 12.51 -15.35
CA ARG A 68 15.99 13.10 -16.62
C ARG A 68 16.62 14.46 -16.89
N ALA A 69 16.92 15.22 -15.84
CA ALA A 69 17.62 16.50 -15.92
C ALA A 69 19.16 16.37 -15.95
N ASP A 70 19.69 15.14 -15.90
CA ASP A 70 21.12 14.80 -15.75
C ASP A 70 21.85 15.56 -14.62
N ILE A 71 21.12 15.86 -13.53
CA ILE A 71 21.69 16.53 -12.36
C ILE A 71 22.38 15.48 -11.49
N ARG A 72 23.70 15.62 -11.32
CA ARG A 72 24.51 14.70 -10.54
C ARG A 72 25.04 15.39 -9.30
N GLU A 73 24.96 14.68 -8.19
CA GLU A 73 25.61 15.09 -6.95
C GLU A 73 27.10 14.78 -7.07
N THR A 74 27.94 15.74 -6.71
CA THR A 74 29.40 15.62 -6.78
C THR A 74 30.01 14.93 -5.56
N GLY A 75 29.20 14.61 -4.54
CA GLY A 75 29.62 13.96 -3.29
C GLY A 75 28.89 12.65 -2.98
N GLN A 76 29.32 11.98 -1.92
CA GLN A 76 28.70 10.77 -1.36
C GLN A 76 27.76 11.15 -0.21
N ALA A 77 26.59 11.71 -0.50
CA ALA A 77 25.59 11.93 0.55
C ALA A 77 24.46 10.88 0.45
N THR A 78 24.45 9.95 1.40
CA THR A 78 23.34 9.01 1.58
C THR A 78 22.20 9.73 2.30
N TRP A 79 21.16 10.18 1.59
CA TRP A 79 19.83 10.65 2.09
C TRP A 79 19.78 11.37 3.46
N GLY A 80 20.87 12.04 3.85
CA GLY A 80 21.04 12.72 5.13
C GLY A 80 20.93 14.24 4.97
N PRO A 81 21.20 15.01 6.03
CA PRO A 81 21.07 16.47 6.00
C PRO A 81 21.87 17.14 4.87
N ALA A 82 23.09 16.67 4.61
CA ALA A 82 23.91 17.18 3.50
C ALA A 82 23.26 16.92 2.13
N HIS A 83 22.62 15.77 1.94
CA HIS A 83 21.88 15.46 0.72
C HIS A 83 20.67 16.39 0.55
N LEU A 84 19.94 16.65 1.63
CA LEU A 84 18.78 17.55 1.62
C LEU A 84 19.17 18.99 1.34
N GLN A 85 20.29 19.46 1.90
CA GLN A 85 20.84 20.77 1.59
C GLN A 85 21.22 20.88 0.11
N TRP A 86 21.95 19.88 -0.40
CA TRP A 86 22.30 19.83 -1.83
C TRP A 86 21.06 19.83 -2.74
N LEU A 87 20.01 19.07 -2.38
CA LEU A 87 18.73 19.10 -3.10
C LEU A 87 18.09 20.49 -3.11
N SER A 88 18.26 21.29 -2.06
CA SER A 88 17.73 22.65 -2.01
C SER A 88 18.47 23.63 -2.94
N GLU A 89 19.76 23.39 -3.16
CA GLU A 89 20.65 24.20 -4.01
C GLU A 89 20.59 23.76 -5.48
N ALA A 90 20.03 22.58 -5.79
CA ALA A 90 19.95 22.04 -7.13
C ALA A 90 19.06 22.89 -8.06
N VAL A 91 19.61 23.23 -9.23
CA VAL A 91 18.93 23.99 -10.29
C VAL A 91 18.66 23.08 -11.49
N CYS A 92 17.40 23.02 -11.92
CA CYS A 92 16.99 22.28 -13.11
C CYS A 92 17.19 23.10 -14.39
N PRO A 93 17.46 22.46 -15.54
CA PRO A 93 17.63 23.12 -16.83
C PRO A 93 16.43 23.95 -17.30
N THR A 94 15.22 23.61 -16.85
CA THR A 94 13.98 24.29 -17.24
C THR A 94 13.15 24.63 -16.01
N SER A 95 12.47 25.78 -16.05
CA SER A 95 11.57 26.23 -14.99
C SER A 95 10.47 25.21 -14.64
N GLY A 96 9.89 24.56 -15.65
CA GLY A 96 8.88 23.50 -15.44
C GLY A 96 9.44 22.30 -14.67
N GLN A 97 10.68 21.88 -14.96
CA GLN A 97 11.35 20.82 -14.21
C GLN A 97 11.65 21.27 -12.78
N GLN A 98 12.05 22.53 -12.57
CA GLN A 98 12.29 23.10 -11.24
C GLN A 98 11.02 23.08 -10.38
N ILE A 99 9.87 23.44 -10.95
CA ILE A 99 8.57 23.41 -10.23
C ILE A 99 8.25 22.00 -9.76
N VAL A 100 8.38 21.01 -10.66
CA VAL A 100 8.10 19.60 -10.35
C VAL A 100 9.08 19.05 -9.31
N PHE A 101 10.37 19.38 -9.43
CA PHE A 101 11.41 18.99 -8.50
C PHE A 101 11.14 19.52 -7.08
N GLN A 102 10.76 20.80 -6.97
CA GLN A 102 10.40 21.42 -5.69
C GLN A 102 9.10 20.83 -5.12
N ALA A 103 8.13 20.48 -5.96
CA ALA A 103 6.91 19.80 -5.52
C ALA A 103 7.21 18.42 -4.89
N TYR A 104 8.12 17.65 -5.49
CA TYR A 104 8.56 16.37 -4.91
C TYR A 104 9.35 16.55 -3.61
N GLY A 105 10.20 17.58 -3.52
CA GLY A 105 10.89 17.92 -2.26
C GLY A 105 9.92 18.26 -1.12
N ARG A 106 8.85 19.00 -1.42
CA ARG A 106 7.78 19.29 -0.43
C ARG A 106 7.03 18.03 0.00
N ALA A 107 6.73 17.13 -0.94
CA ALA A 107 6.06 15.86 -0.64
C ALA A 107 6.91 14.95 0.26
N LEU A 108 8.24 14.96 0.09
CA LEU A 108 9.15 14.22 0.95
C LEU A 108 9.16 14.75 2.40
N ASN A 109 9.13 16.08 2.56
CA ASN A 109 9.16 16.75 3.86
C ASN A 109 7.78 16.92 4.50
N ALA A 110 6.71 16.46 3.84
CA ALA A 110 5.37 16.52 4.39
C ALA A 110 5.32 15.68 5.68
N PRO A 111 4.84 16.23 6.80
CA PRO A 111 4.82 15.50 8.06
C PRO A 111 3.89 14.28 7.94
N PRO A 112 4.37 13.04 8.16
CA PRO A 112 3.54 11.84 8.07
C PRO A 112 2.43 11.84 9.13
N ASN A 113 2.62 12.61 10.20
CA ASN A 113 1.71 12.67 11.32
C ASN A 113 0.41 13.43 11.01
N ARG A 114 0.34 14.31 10.00
CA ARG A 114 -0.89 15.11 9.80
C ARG A 114 -2.12 14.24 9.50
N ALA A 115 -1.98 13.21 8.66
CA ALA A 115 -3.08 12.29 8.37
C ALA A 115 -3.30 11.32 9.53
N ARG A 116 -2.23 10.86 10.19
CA ARG A 116 -2.30 9.98 11.37
C ARG A 116 -2.99 10.66 12.55
N ASP A 117 -2.63 11.90 12.87
CA ASP A 117 -3.16 12.71 13.97
C ASP A 117 -4.64 13.03 13.73
N SER A 118 -5.03 13.26 12.47
CA SER A 118 -6.44 13.40 12.08
C SER A 118 -7.25 12.13 12.37
N LEU A 119 -6.64 10.95 12.19
CA LEU A 119 -7.24 9.63 12.49
C LEU A 119 -7.15 9.24 13.98
N GLU A 120 -6.20 9.82 14.73
CA GLU A 120 -6.07 9.62 16.18
C GLU A 120 -7.04 10.53 16.95
N GLY A 121 -7.34 11.73 16.43
CA GLY A 121 -8.39 12.62 16.95
C GLY A 121 -9.79 12.02 16.89
N THR A 122 -10.02 11.06 15.98
CA THR A 122 -11.29 10.32 15.84
C THR A 122 -11.31 9.00 16.62
N ARG A 123 -10.55 8.87 17.72
CA ARG A 123 -10.48 7.63 18.53
C ARG A 123 -11.86 7.10 18.96
N THR A 124 -12.83 8.00 19.14
CA THR A 124 -14.24 7.72 19.46
C THR A 124 -15.06 7.18 18.30
N ALA A 125 -14.65 7.41 17.05
CA ALA A 125 -15.33 6.92 15.85
C ALA A 125 -14.70 5.61 15.31
N ARG A 126 -13.80 4.98 16.08
CA ARG A 126 -13.15 3.73 15.67
C ARG A 126 -14.23 2.67 15.42
N PRO A 127 -14.32 2.10 14.20
CA PRO A 127 -15.30 1.07 13.92
C PRO A 127 -15.06 -0.09 14.88
N THR A 128 -16.07 -0.44 15.67
CA THR A 128 -16.06 -1.63 16.51
C THR A 128 -16.34 -2.81 15.61
N VAL A 129 -15.45 -3.80 15.63
CA VAL A 129 -15.73 -5.06 14.94
C VAL A 129 -16.85 -5.75 15.68
N SER A 130 -17.89 -6.17 14.98
CA SER A 130 -18.81 -7.15 15.54
C SER A 130 -18.03 -8.42 15.84
N THR A 131 -17.75 -8.67 17.13
CA THR A 131 -17.00 -9.84 17.61
C THR A 131 -17.71 -11.17 17.32
N THR A 132 -18.97 -11.13 16.90
CA THR A 132 -19.86 -12.29 16.92
C THR A 132 -19.49 -13.39 15.91
N GLU A 133 -18.85 -13.09 14.78
CA GLU A 133 -18.50 -14.13 13.79
C GLU A 133 -17.13 -13.87 13.16
N ARG A 134 -16.05 -14.24 13.88
CA ARG A 134 -14.71 -14.36 13.27
C ARG A 134 -14.47 -15.83 12.90
N PRO A 135 -14.64 -16.24 11.64
CA PRO A 135 -14.39 -17.62 11.21
C PRO A 135 -12.90 -18.01 11.23
N TRP A 136 -11.99 -17.04 11.40
CA TRP A 136 -10.55 -17.27 11.58
C TRP A 136 -10.09 -17.24 13.04
N ALA A 137 -10.97 -16.88 14.00
CA ALA A 137 -10.66 -17.14 15.40
C ALA A 137 -10.44 -18.64 15.55
N PRO A 138 -9.37 -19.11 16.21
CA PRO A 138 -9.22 -20.54 16.47
C PRO A 138 -10.53 -21.01 17.09
N LEU A 139 -11.13 -22.07 16.54
CA LEU A 139 -12.33 -22.69 17.07
C LEU A 139 -12.06 -23.02 18.54
N ARG A 140 -12.43 -22.12 19.46
CA ARG A 140 -12.51 -22.47 20.87
C ARG A 140 -13.72 -23.38 20.94
N ASN A 141 -13.42 -24.68 21.04
CA ASN A 141 -14.37 -25.77 21.22
C ASN A 141 -15.53 -25.30 22.12
N ARG A 142 -16.65 -24.94 21.51
CA ARG A 142 -17.91 -24.70 22.20
C ARG A 142 -18.52 -26.07 22.48
N GLU A 143 -18.14 -26.65 23.62
CA GLU A 143 -18.83 -27.67 24.43
C GLU A 143 -19.27 -28.97 23.71
N GLY A 144 -19.15 -30.18 24.23
CA GLY A 144 -18.82 -30.74 25.54
C GLY A 144 -19.09 -32.26 25.47
N ARG A 145 -18.67 -32.97 26.53
CA ARG A 145 -19.18 -34.26 27.07
C ARG A 145 -20.12 -35.15 26.24
N PRO A 146 -20.01 -36.49 26.39
CA PRO A 146 -20.24 -37.19 27.68
C PRO A 146 -19.00 -37.38 28.55
#